data_AF-A0A3D4AS47-F1
#
_entry.id   AF-A0A3D4AS47-F1
#
_cell.length_a   1.000
_cell.length_b   1.000
_cell.length_c   1.000
_cell.angle_alpha   90.00
_cell.angle_beta   90.00
_cell.angle_gamma   90.00
#
_symmetry.space_group_name_H-M   'P 1'
#
loop_
_entity.id
_entity.type
_entity.pdbx_description
1 polymer ?
#
loop_
_entity_poly.entity_id
_entity_poly.type
_entity_poly.pdbx_seq_one_letter_code
_entity_poly.pdbx_strand_id
1 'polypeptide(L)' 'MSSEQQEVAQFINKQAPFSMLQDSACSYFVNHLDSIYLTRENQTQWLNSEQPKLFLIRSGLYDLV' A
#
# COMPACT_ATOMS: atom_id res chain seq x y z
N MET A 1 -9.01 13.28 -6.03
CA MET A 1 -8.51 12.40 -4.95
C MET A 1 -9.53 12.40 -3.83
N SER A 2 -9.91 11.23 -3.34
CA SER A 2 -10.72 11.11 -2.12
C SER A 2 -9.92 11.56 -0.89
N SER A 3 -10.59 11.80 0.24
CA SER A 3 -9.93 12.09 1.52
C SER A 3 -8.96 10.97 1.93
N GLU A 4 -9.36 9.72 1.73
CA GLU A 4 -8.53 8.54 1.97
C GLU A 4 -7.24 8.56 1.11
N GLN A 5 -7.36 8.88 -0.17
CA GLN A 5 -6.20 9.01 -1.06
C GLN A 5 -5.25 10.12 -0.62
N GLN A 6 -5.77 11.23 -0.11
CA GLN A 6 -4.96 12.34 0.42
C GLN A 6 -4.21 11.92 1.69
N GLU A 7 -4.86 11.19 2.61
CA GLU A 7 -4.22 10.66 3.81
C GLU A 7 -3.07 9.70 3.45
N VAL A 8 -3.31 8.77 2.53
CA VAL A 8 -2.28 7.85 2.03
C VAL A 8 -1.13 8.61 1.40
N ALA A 9 -1.41 9.59 0.52
CA ALA A 9 -0.38 10.41 -0.12
C ALA A 9 0.51 11.13 0.90
N GLN A 10 -0.10 11.74 1.92
CA GLN A 10 0.63 12.44 2.99
C GLN A 10 1.49 11.49 3.83
N PHE A 11 1.01 10.27 4.07
CA PHE A 11 1.77 9.24 4.79
C PHE A 11 2.97 8.76 3.97
N ILE A 12 2.74 8.29 2.74
CA ILE A 12 3.80 7.66 1.94
C ILE A 12 4.88 8.65 1.52
N ASN A 13 4.55 9.92 1.28
CA ASN A 13 5.54 10.95 0.91
C ASN A 13 6.65 11.12 1.96
N LYS A 14 6.42 10.67 3.20
CA LYS A 14 7.41 10.72 4.29
C LYS A 14 8.19 9.41 4.45
N GLN A 15 7.84 8.36 3.70
CA GLN A 15 8.40 7.01 3.81
C GLN A 15 9.26 6.68 2.60
N ALA A 16 10.34 5.93 2.80
CA ALA A 16 11.07 5.35 1.69
C ALA A 16 10.22 4.24 1.00
N PRO A 17 10.32 4.05 -0.32
CA PRO A 17 11.16 4.82 -1.25
C PRO A 17 10.54 6.16 -1.66
N PHE A 18 9.24 6.40 -1.43
CA PHE A 18 8.50 7.55 -1.97
C PHE A 18 9.08 8.92 -1.58
N SER A 19 9.68 9.06 -0.40
CA SER A 19 10.37 10.29 0.02
C SER A 19 11.60 10.64 -0.82
N MET A 20 12.10 9.71 -1.63
CA MET A 20 13.26 9.87 -2.53
C MET A 20 12.87 9.85 -4.01
N LEU A 21 11.60 9.62 -4.32
CA LEU A 21 11.09 9.57 -5.68
C LEU A 21 10.50 10.93 -6.09
N GLN A 22 10.27 11.11 -7.39
CA GLN A 22 9.51 12.26 -7.89
C GLN A 22 8.06 12.20 -7.40
N ASP A 23 7.41 13.36 -7.21
CA ASP A 23 6.01 13.47 -6.76
C ASP A 23 5.02 12.69 -7.66
N SER A 24 5.38 12.50 -8.94
CA SER A 24 4.63 11.69 -9.89
C SER A 24 4.53 10.22 -9.46
N ALA A 25 5.53 9.68 -8.77
CA ALA A 25 5.52 8.30 -8.27
C ALA A 25 4.49 8.12 -7.13
N CYS A 26 4.42 9.09 -6.21
CA CYS A 26 3.38 9.11 -5.17
C CYS A 26 1.99 9.23 -5.79
N SER A 27 1.82 10.17 -6.72
CA SER A 27 0.54 10.35 -7.44
C SER A 27 0.13 9.09 -8.19
N TYR A 28 1.07 8.43 -8.87
CA TYR A 28 0.83 7.17 -9.56
C TYR A 28 0.39 6.08 -8.58
N PHE A 29 1.13 5.88 -7.47
CA PHE A 29 0.79 4.89 -6.46
C PHE A 29 -0.61 5.10 -5.89
N VAL A 30 -0.94 6.33 -5.48
CA VAL A 30 -2.22 6.64 -4.84
C VAL A 30 -3.40 6.45 -5.80
N ASN A 31 -3.21 6.74 -7.09
CA ASN A 31 -4.25 6.57 -8.10
C ASN A 31 -4.48 5.11 -8.52
N HIS A 32 -3.51 4.22 -8.27
CA HIS A 32 -3.59 2.79 -8.63
C HIS A 32 -3.67 1.88 -7.40
N LEU A 33 -3.83 2.45 -6.19
CA LEU A 33 -3.98 1.67 -4.97
C LEU A 33 -5.33 0.94 -5.01
N ASP A 34 -5.33 -0.31 -4.52
CA ASP A 34 -6.54 -1.07 -4.27
C ASP A 34 -6.61 -1.44 -2.79
N SER A 35 -7.78 -1.25 -2.19
CA SER A 35 -8.02 -1.47 -0.77
C SER A 35 -8.57 -2.87 -0.55
N ILE A 36 -7.79 -3.72 0.09
CA ILE A 36 -8.18 -5.11 0.39
C ILE A 36 -8.33 -5.32 1.89
N TYR A 37 -9.29 -6.17 2.28
CA TYR A 37 -9.39 -6.67 3.64
C TYR A 37 -8.72 -8.04 3.71
N LEU A 38 -7.62 -8.13 4.46
CA LEU A 38 -6.86 -9.37 4.61
C LEU A 38 -7.47 -10.22 5.72
N THR A 39 -7.75 -11.49 5.41
CA THR A 39 -8.25 -12.48 6.36
C THR A 39 -7.37 -13.73 6.35
N ARG A 40 -7.55 -14.62 7.32
CA ARG A 40 -6.78 -15.89 7.37
C ARG A 40 -7.04 -16.77 6.15
N GLU A 41 -8.21 -16.64 5.54
CA GLU A 41 -8.65 -17.42 4.39
C GLU A 41 -8.04 -16.90 3.08
N ASN A 42 -7.85 -15.57 2.94
CA ASN A 42 -7.36 -14.97 1.70
C ASN A 42 -5.88 -14.54 1.73
N GLN A 43 -5.22 -14.56 2.91
CA GLN A 43 -3.85 -14.08 3.05
C GLN A 43 -2.87 -14.77 2.10
N THR A 44 -3.01 -16.08 1.88
CA THR A 44 -2.10 -16.83 1.00
C THR A 44 -2.22 -16.36 -0.44
N GLN A 45 -3.44 -16.05 -0.91
CA GLN A 45 -3.66 -15.55 -2.27
C GLN A 45 -2.99 -14.18 -2.49
N TRP A 46 -3.02 -13.31 -1.48
CA TRP A 46 -2.48 -11.97 -1.60
C TRP A 46 -0.97 -11.90 -1.39
N LEU A 47 -0.45 -12.64 -0.41
CA LEU A 47 0.94 -12.56 0.04
C LEU A 47 1.86 -13.58 -0.62
N ASN A 48 1.34 -14.71 -1.08
CA ASN A 48 2.10 -15.73 -1.83
C ASN A 48 1.82 -15.60 -3.33
N SER A 49 2.15 -14.43 -3.89
CA SER A 49 1.97 -14.09 -5.31
C SER A 49 3.33 -14.15 -6.03
N GLU A 50 3.36 -14.73 -7.24
CA GLU A 50 4.57 -14.76 -8.08
C GLU A 50 5.05 -13.35 -8.49
N GLN A 51 4.13 -12.38 -8.49
CA GLN A 51 4.45 -10.98 -8.73
C GLN A 51 4.62 -10.23 -7.41
N PRO A 52 5.74 -9.51 -7.21
CA PRO A 52 5.95 -8.70 -6.02
C PRO A 52 4.92 -7.57 -5.95
N LYS A 53 4.32 -7.41 -4.78
CA LYS A 53 3.34 -6.36 -4.50
C LYS A 53 3.84 -5.51 -3.34
N LEU A 54 3.60 -4.21 -3.42
CA LEU A 54 3.85 -3.28 -2.33
C LEU A 54 2.56 -3.13 -1.51
N PHE A 55 2.64 -3.43 -0.22
CA PHE A 55 1.51 -3.32 0.70
C PHE A 55 1.70 -2.13 1.65
N LEU A 56 0.61 -1.40 1.88
CA LEU A 56 0.50 -0.41 2.93
C LEU A 56 -0.51 -0.92 3.97
N ILE A 57 -0.05 -1.16 5.19
CA ILE A 57 -0.93 -1.60 6.28
C ILE A 57 -1.62 -0.36 6.85
N ARG A 58 -2.93 -0.24 6.61
CA ARG A 58 -3.75 0.84 7.18
C ARG A 58 -4.17 0.56 8.62
N SER A 59 -4.51 -0.68 8.92
CA SER A 59 -5.01 -1.10 10.23
C SER A 59 -4.89 -2.60 10.41
N GLY A 60 -4.77 -3.05 11.65
CA GLY A 60 -4.71 -4.46 12.02
C GLY A 60 -3.29 -4.94 12.34
N LEU A 61 -3.15 -6.24 12.48
CA LEU A 61 -1.90 -6.93 12.79
C LEU A 61 -1.72 -8.06 11.78
N TYR A 62 -0.49 -8.26 11.35
CA TYR A 62 -0.10 -9.35 10.45
C TYR A 62 1.30 -9.83 10.85
N ASP A 63 1.53 -11.14 10.77
CA ASP A 63 2.81 -11.75 11.09
C ASP A 63 3.60 -12.00 9.80
N LEU A 64 4.81 -11.45 9.73
CA LEU A 64 5.76 -11.78 8.66
C LEU A 64 6.32 -13.19 8.96
N VAL A 65 5.81 -14.19 8.23
CA VAL A 65 6.30 -15.58 8.29
C VAL A 65 7.50 -15.76 7.37
#